data_AF-A0A9X9A038-F1
#
_entry.id   AF-A0A9X9A038-F1
#
_cell.length_a   1.000
_cell.length_b   1.000
_cell.length_c   1.000
_cell.angle_alpha   90.00
_cell.angle_beta   90.00
_cell.angle_gamma   90.00
#
_symmetry.space_group_name_H-M   'P 1'
#
loop_
_entity.id
_entity.type
_entity.pdbx_description
1 polymer ?
#
loop_
_entity_poly.entity_id
_entity_poly.type
_entity_poly.pdbx_seq_one_letter_code
_entity_poly.pdbx_strand_id
1 'polypeptide(L)' 'MPKLTIEGAGTFDVKEGTKLVLAIEDSGVNILHRCGGNARCTTCRV' A
#
# COMPACT_ATOMS: atom_id res chain seq x y z
N MET A 1 11.03 -0.23 -11.86
CA MET A 1 10.42 0.04 -10.54
C MET A 1 9.22 0.94 -10.77
N PRO A 2 7.99 0.45 -10.54
CA PRO A 2 6.82 1.31 -10.54
C PRO A 2 6.91 2.41 -9.49
N LYS A 3 6.28 3.56 -9.77
CA LYS A 3 6.17 4.68 -8.83
C LYS A 3 4.79 4.68 -8.19
N LEU A 4 4.74 4.75 -6.87
CA LEU A 4 3.53 4.90 -6.07
C LEU A 4 3.45 6.34 -5.56
N THR A 5 2.39 7.07 -5.91
CA THR A 5 2.13 8.41 -5.37
C THR A 5 0.99 8.31 -4.37
N ILE A 6 1.22 8.80 -3.14
CA ILE A 6 0.24 8.81 -2.07
C ILE A 6 -0.04 10.27 -1.70
N GLU A 7 -1.31 10.66 -1.75
CA GLU A 7 -1.75 12.00 -1.39
C GLU A 7 -1.34 12.33 0.05
N GLY A 8 -0.62 13.44 0.24
CA GLY A 8 -0.14 13.88 1.55
C GLY A 8 1.12 13.18 2.08
N ALA A 9 1.61 12.11 1.46
CA ALA A 9 2.82 11.40 1.91
C ALA A 9 3.99 11.44 0.91
N GLY A 10 3.71 11.60 -0.39
CA GLY A 10 4.75 11.77 -1.42
C GLY A 10 4.77 10.67 -2.47
N THR A 11 5.90 10.52 -3.16
CA THR A 11 6.11 9.52 -4.22
C THR A 11 7.24 8.56 -3.82
N PHE A 12 6.99 7.26 -3.99
CA PHE A 12 7.89 6.19 -3.57
C PHE A 12 8.17 5.23 -4.74
N ASP A 13 9.42 4.78 -4.85
CA ASP A 13 9.79 3.71 -5.77
C ASP A 13 9.48 2.36 -5.13
N VAL A 14 8.61 1.58 -5.77
CA VAL A 14 8.12 0.30 -5.24
C VAL A 14 8.55 -0.85 -6.14
N LYS A 15 8.72 -2.03 -5.53
CA LYS A 15 9.06 -3.24 -6.28
C LYS A 15 7.86 -3.71 -7.10
N GLU A 16 8.12 -4.10 -8.34
CA GLU A 16 7.10 -4.68 -9.20
C GLU A 16 6.55 -6.00 -8.61
N GLY A 17 5.24 -6.20 -8.70
CA GLY A 17 4.55 -7.33 -8.11
C GLY A 17 4.22 -7.18 -6.62
N THR A 18 4.68 -6.12 -5.95
CA THR A 18 4.23 -5.81 -4.59
C THR A 18 2.77 -5.38 -4.60
N LYS A 19 1.98 -5.93 -3.67
CA LYS A 19 0.57 -5.54 -3.51
C LYS A 19 0.49 -4.09 -3.03
N LEU A 20 -0.43 -3.32 -3.61
CA LEU A 20 -0.57 -1.88 -3.32
C LEU A 20 -0.68 -1.57 -1.82
N VAL A 21 -1.49 -2.36 -1.08
CA VAL A 21 -1.67 -2.19 0.36
C VAL A 21 -0.36 -2.36 1.16
N LEU A 22 0.50 -3.30 0.77
CA LEU A 22 1.79 -3.53 1.43
C LEU A 22 2.77 -2.41 1.06
N ALA A 23 2.76 -1.97 -0.20
CA ALA A 23 3.59 -0.85 -0.63
C ALA A 23 3.24 0.47 0.08
N ILE A 24 1.96 0.71 0.38
CA ILE A 24 1.51 1.87 1.17
C ILE A 24 2.02 1.77 2.61
N GLU A 25 1.89 0.60 3.24
CA GLU A 25 2.41 0.35 4.60
C GLU A 25 3.93 0.53 4.66
N ASP A 26 4.68 -0.02 3.71
CA ASP A 26 6.14 0.11 3.59
C ASP A 26 6.58 1.57 3.40
N SER A 27 5.70 2.42 2.84
CA SER A 27 5.94 3.85 2.67
C SER A 27 5.75 4.65 3.98
N GLY A 28 5.47 3.96 5.11
CA GLY A 28 5.23 4.57 6.41
C GLY A 28 3.82 5.14 6.59
N VAL A 29 2.93 4.93 5.61
CA VAL A 29 1.55 5.38 5.68
C VAL A 29 0.72 4.31 6.38
N ASN A 30 0.05 4.69 7.46
CA ASN A 30 -0.80 3.77 8.20
C ASN A 30 -2.08 3.47 7.40
N ILE A 31 -2.20 2.23 6.94
CA ILE A 31 -3.38 1.71 6.25
C ILE A 31 -3.86 0.46 6.97
N LEU A 32 -5.17 0.36 7.23
CA LEU A 32 -5.72 -0.77 7.96
C LEU A 32 -5.95 -1.96 7.03
N HIS A 33 -5.23 -3.06 7.22
CA HIS A 33 -5.45 -4.30 6.49
C HIS A 33 -5.59 -5.49 7.44
N ARG A 34 -6.81 -5.70 7.96
CA ARG A 34 -7.10 -6.80 8.89
C ARG A 34 -6.67 -8.18 8.37
N CYS A 35 -6.72 -8.39 7.06
CA CYS A 35 -6.34 -9.68 6.45
C CYS A 35 -4.87 -9.79 6.01
N GLY A 36 -4.03 -8.78 6.24
CA GLY A 36 -2.64 -8.77 5.76
C GLY A 36 -2.52 -8.63 4.23
N GLY A 37 -3.47 -7.95 3.57
CA GLY A 37 -3.46 -7.82 2.10
C GLY A 37 -3.82 -9.10 1.33
N ASN A 38 -4.52 -10.05 1.95
CA ASN A 38 -4.92 -11.33 1.34
C ASN A 38 -6.34 -11.34 0.76
N ALA A 39 -6.94 -10.18 0.51
CA ALA A 39 -8.29 -10.04 -0.08
C ALA A 39 -9.41 -10.73 0.72
N ARG A 40 -9.30 -10.78 2.06
CA ARG A 40 -10.31 -11.35 2.97
C ARG A 40 -11.01 -10.30 3.86
N CYS A 41 -10.74 -9.02 3.61
CA CYS A 41 -11.39 -7.90 4.30
C CYS A 41 -11.58 -6.72 3.35
N THR A 42 -12.26 -5.67 3.82
CA THR A 42 -12.54 -4.43 3.08
C THR A 42 -11.90 -3.19 3.70
N THR A 43 -11.07 -3.35 4.73
CA THR A 43 -10.53 -2.23 5.51
C THR A 43 -9.44 -1.44 4.79
N CYS A 44 -8.78 -2.04 3.80
CA CYS A 44 -7.66 -1.44 3.06
C CYS A 44 -8.11 -0.82 1.73
N ARG A 45 -9.33 -0.28 1.70
CA ARG A 45 -9.88 0.41 0.53
C ARG A 45 -9.05 1.68 0.26
N VAL A 46 -8.63 1.86 -0.98
CA VAL A 46 -7.92 3.01 -1.55
C VAL A 46 -8.52 3.36 -2.90
#